data_AF-A0A6G3DIH2-F1
#
_entry.id   AF-A0A6G3DIH2-F1
#
_cell.length_a   1.000
_cell.length_b   1.000
_cell.length_c   1.000
_cell.angle_alpha   90.00
_cell.angle_beta   90.00
_cell.angle_gamma   90.00
#
_symmetry.space_group_name_H-M   'P 1'
#
loop_
_entity.id
_entity.type
_entity.pdbx_description
1 polymer ?
#
loop_
_entity_poly.entity_id
_entity_poly.type
_entity_poly.pdbx_seq_one_letter_code
_entity_poly.pdbx_strand_id
1 'polypeptide(L)'
;AGRTDEALDDLIGVFINTLVLRTDTSGRPSALTLIERVRNQTLEAYAHQDLPFERLVEAVNPERSLARHPLFQVLLAFNNTDTAAVEDAVAKLPGLSVSRATADTGVGKFDLSFAFAEQAGSGTGLQGVLEYSKDVFDRETVETLGLRYLRLLRAMVDAPQKPVDEAVLLDEAESRTLLSGWNDTACEVPGRSTVELFEERAASDPAAEAVVAGTHSLSYSELDDRADRLARVLAAHGAGAERFVAVALPRSTDLVVTLLAVWKTGAAYLPL
;
A
#
# COMPACT_ATOMS: atom_id res chain seq x y z
N ALA A 1 -7.93 14.01 30.64
CA ALA A 1 -6.94 15.11 30.73
C ALA A 1 -5.80 14.83 31.72
N GLY A 2 -5.64 13.58 32.22
CA GLY A 2 -4.62 13.25 33.25
C GLY A 2 -4.74 14.03 34.56
N ARG A 3 -5.90 14.67 34.77
CA ARG A 3 -6.32 15.34 36.00
C ARG A 3 -7.43 14.48 36.59
N THR A 4 -7.04 13.49 37.37
CA THR A 4 -7.95 12.57 38.08
C THR A 4 -8.31 13.06 39.47
N ASP A 5 -7.60 14.10 39.95
CA ASP A 5 -7.81 14.77 41.24
C ASP A 5 -8.29 16.21 41.01
N GLU A 6 -9.41 16.60 41.63
CA GLU A 6 -10.01 17.94 41.56
C GLU A 6 -9.03 19.04 42.02
N ALA A 7 -8.06 18.71 42.89
CA ALA A 7 -7.04 19.66 43.34
C ALA A 7 -6.08 20.10 42.21
N LEU A 8 -6.06 19.40 41.08
CA LEU A 8 -5.18 19.67 39.94
C LEU A 8 -5.84 20.52 38.84
N ASP A 9 -7.13 20.83 38.98
CA ASP A 9 -7.89 21.53 37.93
C ASP A 9 -7.40 22.96 37.70
N ASP A 10 -7.08 23.68 38.78
CA ASP A 10 -6.60 25.06 38.72
C ASP A 10 -5.07 25.17 38.57
N LEU A 11 -4.35 24.04 38.52
CA LEU A 11 -2.89 24.03 38.52
C LEU A 11 -2.33 24.15 37.09
N ILE A 12 -1.41 25.11 36.91
CA ILE A 12 -0.68 25.28 35.65
C ILE A 12 0.46 24.25 35.58
N GLY A 13 0.33 23.26 34.70
CA GLY A 13 1.32 22.19 34.52
C GLY A 13 0.97 21.25 33.37
N VAL A 14 1.92 20.41 32.96
CA VAL A 14 1.71 19.40 31.92
C VAL A 14 1.23 18.10 32.57
N PHE A 15 -0.06 17.81 32.40
CA PHE A 15 -0.72 16.61 32.95
C PHE A 15 -1.15 15.61 31.87
N ILE A 16 -0.83 15.89 30.61
CA ILE A 16 -1.24 15.05 29.48
C ILE A 16 -0.43 13.75 29.53
N ASN A 17 -1.11 12.61 29.66
CA ASN A 17 -0.52 11.30 29.46
C ASN A 17 -0.92 10.74 28.09
N THR A 18 -0.04 9.96 27.47
CA THR A 18 -0.28 9.32 26.17
C THR A 18 -0.55 7.83 26.34
N LEU A 19 -1.69 7.38 25.84
CA LEU A 19 -2.09 5.98 25.86
C LEU A 19 -1.81 5.31 24.51
N VAL A 20 -1.13 4.16 24.56
CA VAL A 20 -0.86 3.34 23.36
C VAL A 20 -2.01 2.37 23.17
N LEU A 21 -2.80 2.57 22.12
CA LEU A 21 -3.95 1.73 21.80
C LEU A 21 -3.61 0.76 20.65
N ARG A 22 -3.89 -0.53 20.84
CA ARG A 22 -3.63 -1.59 19.85
C ARG A 22 -4.92 -2.18 19.31
N THR A 23 -5.57 -1.49 18.38
CA THR A 23 -6.86 -1.93 17.83
C THR A 23 -6.72 -3.22 17.00
N ASP A 24 -7.50 -4.25 17.34
CA ASP A 24 -7.57 -5.50 16.58
C ASP A 24 -8.64 -5.43 15.47
N THR A 25 -8.17 -5.33 14.22
CA THR A 25 -8.98 -5.33 12.99
C THR A 25 -9.12 -6.71 12.35
N SER A 26 -8.62 -7.77 12.98
CA SER A 26 -8.69 -9.14 12.44
C SER A 26 -10.12 -9.68 12.40
N GLY A 27 -10.35 -10.62 11.47
CA GLY A 27 -11.65 -11.29 11.32
C GLY A 27 -12.70 -10.49 10.55
N ARG A 28 -12.30 -9.47 9.78
CA ARG A 28 -13.17 -8.64 8.92
C ARG A 28 -14.38 -8.06 9.69
N PRO A 29 -14.16 -7.32 10.79
CA PRO A 29 -15.25 -6.83 11.62
C PRO A 29 -16.11 -5.80 10.89
N SER A 30 -17.39 -5.76 11.24
CA SER A 30 -18.26 -4.64 10.89
C SER A 30 -17.84 -3.35 11.61
N ALA A 31 -18.33 -2.19 11.16
CA ALA A 31 -18.05 -0.92 11.83
C ALA A 31 -18.52 -0.93 13.31
N LEU A 32 -19.71 -1.49 13.58
CA LEU A 32 -20.22 -1.62 14.96
C LEU A 32 -19.32 -2.50 15.82
N THR A 33 -18.94 -3.66 15.31
CA THR A 33 -18.05 -4.59 16.02
C THR A 33 -16.69 -3.95 16.31
N LEU A 34 -16.15 -3.21 15.33
CA LEU A 34 -14.87 -2.52 15.50
C LEU A 34 -14.96 -1.41 16.56
N ILE A 35 -16.03 -0.62 16.56
CA ILE A 35 -16.27 0.43 17.56
C ILE A 35 -16.40 -0.18 18.96
N GLU A 36 -17.11 -1.30 19.11
CA GLU A 36 -17.22 -2.01 20.38
C GLU A 36 -15.86 -2.52 20.88
N ARG A 37 -15.03 -3.09 19.99
CA ARG A 37 -13.66 -3.51 20.32
C ARG A 37 -12.81 -2.33 20.78
N VAL A 38 -12.83 -1.23 20.02
CA VAL A 38 -12.08 0.00 20.36
C VAL A 38 -12.56 0.55 21.70
N ARG A 39 -13.87 0.60 21.95
CA ARG A 39 -14.44 1.07 23.21
C ARG A 39 -13.93 0.22 24.39
N ASN A 40 -14.05 -1.11 24.30
CA ASN A 40 -13.64 -2.00 25.38
C ASN A 40 -12.15 -1.84 25.68
N GLN A 41 -11.30 -1.86 24.65
CA GLN A 41 -9.87 -1.69 24.80
C GLN A 41 -9.49 -0.31 25.36
N THR A 42 -10.18 0.74 24.92
CA THR A 42 -9.92 2.11 25.40
C THR A 42 -10.31 2.25 26.87
N LEU A 43 -11.42 1.66 27.30
CA LEU A 43 -11.83 1.64 28.71
C LEU A 43 -10.85 0.86 29.59
N GLU A 44 -10.35 -0.28 29.12
CA GLU A 44 -9.28 -1.04 29.79
C GLU A 44 -7.99 -0.22 29.90
N ALA A 45 -7.60 0.48 28.84
CA ALA A 45 -6.43 1.36 28.86
C ALA A 45 -6.61 2.53 29.84
N TYR A 46 -7.81 3.13 29.94
CA TYR A 46 -8.08 4.20 30.89
C TYR A 46 -7.99 3.76 32.35
N ALA A 47 -8.26 2.49 32.66
CA ALA A 47 -8.06 1.94 34.01
C ALA A 47 -6.59 1.96 34.44
N HIS A 48 -5.65 2.15 33.51
CA HIS A 48 -4.21 2.23 33.74
C HIS A 48 -3.61 3.57 33.27
N GLN A 49 -4.44 4.62 33.16
CA GLN A 49 -4.00 5.93 32.64
C GLN A 49 -2.96 6.64 33.50
N ASP A 50 -2.72 6.19 34.74
CA ASP A 50 -1.72 6.77 35.64
C ASP A 50 -0.30 6.27 35.34
N LEU A 51 -0.15 5.23 34.50
CA LEU A 51 1.16 4.73 34.09
C LEU A 51 1.83 5.75 33.13
N PRO A 52 2.98 6.34 33.49
CA PRO A 52 3.68 7.27 32.60
C PRO A 52 4.16 6.57 31.33
N PHE A 53 4.01 7.22 30.19
CA PHE A 53 4.43 6.70 28.89
C PHE A 53 5.90 6.24 28.88
N GLU A 54 6.79 7.00 29.52
CA GLU A 54 8.23 6.68 29.58
C GLU A 54 8.48 5.34 30.30
N ARG A 55 7.70 5.04 31.34
CA ARG A 55 7.79 3.75 32.07
C ARG A 55 7.27 2.59 31.22
N LEU A 56 6.26 2.83 30.39
CA LEU A 56 5.79 1.83 29.43
C LEU A 56 6.87 1.53 28.38
N VAL A 57 7.52 2.55 27.82
CA VAL A 57 8.63 2.38 26.87
C VAL A 57 9.78 1.60 27.50
N GLU A 58 10.15 1.91 28.75
CA GLU A 58 11.19 1.21 29.49
C GLU A 58 10.85 -0.28 29.70
N ALA A 59 9.60 -0.58 30.07
CA ALA A 59 9.15 -1.94 30.33
C ALA A 59 9.05 -2.79 29.04
N VAL A 60 8.57 -2.21 27.94
CA VAL A 60 8.48 -2.88 26.64
C VAL A 60 9.86 -3.04 26.00
N ASN A 61 10.78 -2.09 26.25
CA ASN A 61 12.13 -2.04 25.72
C ASN A 61 12.23 -2.32 24.20
N PRO A 62 11.53 -1.53 23.36
CA PRO A 62 11.59 -1.70 21.90
C PRO A 62 12.97 -1.32 21.36
N GLU A 63 13.26 -1.75 20.12
CA GLU A 63 14.46 -1.31 19.41
C GLU A 63 14.48 0.22 19.29
N ARG A 64 15.51 0.85 19.84
CA ARG A 64 15.65 2.31 19.85
C ARG A 64 16.00 2.82 18.47
N SER A 65 15.28 3.83 18.02
CA SER A 65 15.55 4.55 16.79
C SER A 65 15.39 6.05 17.02
N LEU A 66 16.26 6.84 16.40
CA LEU A 66 16.14 8.30 16.37
C LEU A 66 15.18 8.78 15.26
N ALA A 67 14.80 7.88 14.36
CA ALA A 67 13.97 8.20 13.19
C ALA A 67 12.47 7.95 13.39
N ARG A 68 12.06 7.33 14.51
CA ARG A 68 10.66 7.00 14.78
C ARG A 68 10.35 7.02 16.26
N HIS A 69 9.11 7.35 16.59
CA HIS A 69 8.61 7.30 17.95
C HIS A 69 8.47 5.82 18.44
N PRO A 70 8.80 5.49 19.72
CA PRO A 70 9.15 4.14 20.13
C PRO A 70 8.02 3.09 20.10
N LEU A 71 6.76 3.50 20.27
CA LEU A 71 5.63 2.55 20.37
C LEU A 71 4.52 2.77 19.34
N PHE A 72 4.41 3.98 18.78
CA PHE A 72 3.40 4.35 17.78
C PHE A 72 3.90 5.55 16.98
N GLN A 73 3.40 5.71 15.75
CA GLN A 73 3.79 6.79 14.83
C GLN A 73 2.61 7.70 14.45
N VAL A 74 1.39 7.28 14.79
CA VAL A 74 0.16 8.04 14.55
C VAL A 74 -0.46 8.41 15.88
N LEU A 75 -0.63 9.72 16.12
CA LEU A 75 -1.34 10.25 17.29
C LEU A 75 -2.77 10.60 16.90
N LEU A 76 -3.74 10.27 17.77
CA LEU A 76 -5.09 10.81 17.71
C LEU A 76 -5.38 11.58 18.99
N ALA A 77 -5.76 12.84 18.83
CA ALA A 77 -6.17 13.73 19.91
C ALA A 77 -7.61 14.21 19.67
N PHE A 78 -8.40 14.21 20.73
CA PHE A 78 -9.76 14.76 20.73
C PHE A 78 -9.88 15.75 21.87
N ASN A 79 -10.11 17.02 21.54
CA ASN A 79 -10.31 18.09 22.52
C ASN A 79 -11.78 18.46 22.55
N ASN A 80 -12.44 18.17 23.67
CA ASN A 80 -13.81 18.59 23.95
C ASN A 80 -13.88 19.81 24.89
N THR A 81 -12.83 20.64 24.88
CA THR A 81 -12.81 21.85 25.69
C THR A 81 -13.68 22.90 25.01
N ASP A 82 -14.60 23.51 25.76
CA ASP A 82 -15.45 24.60 25.28
C ASP A 82 -14.59 25.83 24.95
N THR A 83 -14.13 25.84 23.71
CA THR A 83 -13.35 26.93 23.15
C THR A 83 -14.21 28.18 22.89
N ALA A 84 -15.55 28.04 22.90
CA ALA A 84 -16.47 29.14 22.69
C ALA A 84 -16.48 30.09 23.89
N ALA A 85 -16.31 29.58 25.12
CA ALA A 85 -16.14 30.43 26.31
C ALA A 85 -14.88 31.32 26.24
N VAL A 86 -13.77 30.78 25.71
CA VAL A 86 -12.53 31.55 25.50
C VAL A 86 -12.71 32.57 24.37
N GLU A 87 -13.34 32.19 23.27
CA GLU A 87 -13.62 33.09 22.15
C GLU A 87 -14.58 34.23 22.54
N ASP A 88 -15.61 33.94 23.32
CA ASP A 88 -16.57 34.92 23.84
C ASP A 88 -15.91 35.89 24.83
N ALA A 89 -15.05 35.39 25.73
CA ALA A 89 -14.27 36.24 26.64
C ALA A 89 -13.32 37.17 25.87
N VAL A 90 -12.70 36.68 24.81
CA VAL A 90 -11.78 37.42 23.96
C VAL A 90 -12.51 38.44 23.06
N ALA A 91 -13.69 38.09 22.53
CA ALA A 91 -14.52 39.00 21.72
C ALA A 91 -15.08 40.18 22.53
N LYS A 92 -15.18 40.04 23.85
CA LYS A 92 -15.63 41.09 24.79
C LYS A 92 -14.53 42.07 25.20
N LEU A 93 -13.30 41.91 24.71
CA LEU A 93 -12.20 42.82 25.03
C LEU A 93 -12.41 44.19 24.36
N PRO A 94 -12.55 45.28 25.14
CA PRO A 94 -12.86 46.59 24.58
C PRO A 94 -11.71 47.13 23.73
N GLY A 95 -12.02 47.55 22.50
CA GLY A 95 -11.06 48.19 21.59
C GLY A 95 -10.08 47.23 20.90
N LEU A 96 -10.26 45.92 21.01
CA LEU A 96 -9.40 44.91 20.38
C LEU A 96 -10.22 43.98 19.48
N SER A 97 -9.63 43.60 18.34
CA SER A 97 -10.11 42.49 17.51
C SER A 97 -9.06 41.39 17.61
N VAL A 98 -9.49 40.19 18.00
CA VAL A 98 -8.60 39.06 18.21
C VAL A 98 -9.11 37.90 17.35
N SER A 99 -8.21 37.31 16.58
CA SER A 99 -8.48 36.12 15.78
C SER A 99 -7.48 35.04 16.14
N ARG A 100 -7.86 33.78 15.98
CA ARG A 100 -6.93 32.66 16.08
C ARG A 100 -6.01 32.67 14.87
N ALA A 101 -4.71 32.70 15.13
CA ALA A 101 -3.70 32.40 14.14
C ALA A 101 -3.13 31.02 14.44
N THR A 102 -3.16 30.11 13.46
CA THR A 102 -2.40 28.86 13.52
C THR A 102 -0.93 29.18 13.35
N ALA A 103 -0.12 28.82 14.35
CA ALA A 103 1.34 28.89 14.25
C ALA A 103 1.85 27.58 13.66
N ASP A 104 2.44 27.63 12.46
CA ASP A 104 3.23 26.51 11.95
C ASP A 104 4.52 26.43 12.76
N THR A 105 4.62 25.44 13.64
CA THR A 105 5.81 25.23 14.46
C THR A 105 6.96 24.61 13.67
N GLY A 106 6.72 24.18 12.41
CA GLY A 106 7.71 23.59 11.52
C GLY A 106 8.22 22.21 11.96
N VAL A 107 7.70 21.64 13.05
CA VAL A 107 8.17 20.39 13.65
C VAL A 107 7.00 19.43 13.83
N GLY A 108 6.98 18.35 13.05
CA GLY A 108 6.10 17.21 13.29
C GLY A 108 6.64 16.37 14.46
N LYS A 109 5.89 16.26 15.55
CA LYS A 109 6.29 15.44 16.71
C LYS A 109 6.13 13.94 16.46
N PHE A 110 5.28 13.59 15.51
CA PHE A 110 4.95 12.22 15.08
C PHE A 110 4.87 12.21 13.54
N ASP A 111 4.89 11.02 12.94
CA ASP A 111 4.78 10.88 11.48
C ASP A 111 3.45 11.46 10.98
N LEU A 112 2.35 11.15 11.69
CA LEU A 112 1.02 11.74 11.50
C LEU A 112 0.36 12.05 12.85
N SER A 113 -0.37 13.17 12.93
CA SER A 113 -1.19 13.51 14.11
C SER A 113 -2.54 14.05 13.67
N PHE A 114 -3.60 13.39 14.11
CA PHE A 114 -4.99 13.81 13.92
C PHE A 114 -5.48 14.49 15.20
N ALA A 115 -5.83 15.77 15.12
CA ALA A 115 -6.43 16.50 16.22
C ALA A 115 -7.85 16.91 15.84
N PHE A 116 -8.84 16.48 16.61
CA PHE A 116 -10.24 16.81 16.39
C PHE A 116 -10.80 17.64 17.55
N ALA A 117 -11.72 18.54 17.25
CA ALA A 117 -12.48 19.32 18.21
C ALA A 117 -13.93 19.48 17.75
N GLU A 118 -14.85 19.70 18.69
CA GLU A 118 -16.22 20.06 18.35
C GLU A 118 -16.26 21.45 17.71
N GLN A 119 -17.05 21.61 16.65
CA GLN A 119 -17.20 22.88 15.96
C GLN A 119 -18.08 23.83 16.79
N ALA A 120 -17.57 25.02 17.09
CA ALA A 120 -18.31 26.05 17.82
C ALA A 120 -19.59 26.48 17.07
N GLY A 121 -20.70 26.60 17.80
CA GLY A 121 -21.93 27.27 17.35
C GLY A 121 -22.91 26.47 16.47
N SER A 122 -22.54 25.30 15.91
CA SER A 122 -23.43 24.52 15.03
C SER A 122 -23.96 23.20 15.63
N GLY A 123 -23.46 22.80 16.80
CA GLY A 123 -24.07 21.76 17.64
C GLY A 123 -23.89 20.29 17.20
N THR A 124 -23.29 19.98 16.05
CA THR A 124 -23.10 18.58 15.61
C THR A 124 -21.87 18.31 14.72
N GLY A 125 -21.01 19.31 14.46
CA GLY A 125 -19.84 19.17 13.58
C GLY A 125 -18.53 18.88 14.33
N LEU A 126 -17.60 18.16 13.67
CA LEU A 126 -16.21 18.04 14.11
C LEU A 126 -15.30 18.82 13.16
N GLN A 127 -14.40 19.63 13.71
CA GLN A 127 -13.27 20.19 12.97
C GLN A 127 -12.01 19.39 13.28
N GLY A 128 -11.21 19.11 12.25
CA GLY A 128 -9.96 18.36 12.38
C GLY A 128 -8.75 19.11 11.82
N VAL A 129 -7.59 18.87 12.41
CA VAL A 129 -6.27 19.25 11.90
C VAL A 129 -5.46 17.97 11.73
N LEU A 130 -4.82 17.83 10.57
CA LEU A 130 -3.89 16.74 10.27
C LEU A 130 -2.48 17.33 10.14
N GLU A 131 -1.64 17.04 11.13
CA GLU A 131 -0.21 17.38 11.11
C GLU A 131 0.60 16.19 10.63
N TYR A 132 1.70 16.44 9.91
CA TYR A 132 2.53 15.39 9.34
C TYR A 132 4.00 15.78 9.33
N SER A 133 4.88 14.77 9.40
CA SER A 133 6.31 14.95 9.20
C SER A 133 6.63 15.11 7.71
N LYS A 134 7.29 16.22 7.34
CA LYS A 134 7.74 16.50 5.96
C LYS A 134 8.89 15.61 5.52
N ASP A 135 9.56 14.94 6.45
CA ASP A 135 10.61 13.96 6.15
C ASP A 135 10.00 12.62 5.64
N VAL A 136 8.71 12.40 5.89
CA VAL A 136 7.99 11.15 5.53
C VAL A 136 6.92 11.39 4.47
N PHE A 137 6.20 12.51 4.55
CA PHE A 137 5.07 12.79 3.66
C PHE A 137 5.18 14.14 2.96
N ASP A 138 4.77 14.17 1.70
CA ASP A 138 4.41 15.40 1.01
C ASP A 138 2.96 15.81 1.29
N ARG A 139 2.60 17.05 0.92
CA ARG A 139 1.25 17.59 1.14
C ARG A 139 0.18 16.77 0.40
N GLU A 140 0.43 16.42 -0.85
CA GLU A 140 -0.53 15.74 -1.73
C GLU A 140 -0.94 14.37 -1.16
N THR A 141 0.03 13.63 -0.64
CA THR A 141 -0.17 12.35 0.03
C THR A 141 -1.07 12.51 1.26
N VAL A 142 -0.84 13.53 2.08
CA VAL A 142 -1.60 13.74 3.32
C VAL A 142 -3.01 14.24 3.05
N GLU A 143 -3.18 15.11 2.06
CA GLU A 143 -4.50 15.52 1.58
C GLU A 143 -5.29 14.30 1.07
N THR A 144 -4.64 13.42 0.31
CA THR A 144 -5.23 12.15 -0.16
C THR A 144 -5.61 11.24 1.01
N LEU A 145 -4.74 11.08 2.01
CA LEU A 145 -5.05 10.31 3.22
C LEU A 145 -6.25 10.89 3.98
N GLY A 146 -6.35 12.21 4.09
CA GLY A 146 -7.49 12.89 4.69
C GLY A 146 -8.81 12.62 3.94
N LEU A 147 -8.80 12.70 2.61
CA LEU A 147 -9.96 12.38 1.78
C LEU A 147 -10.38 10.91 1.92
N ARG A 148 -9.41 9.98 1.94
CA ARG A 148 -9.66 8.55 2.14
C ARG A 148 -10.21 8.25 3.53
N TYR A 149 -9.70 8.92 4.56
CA TYR A 149 -10.23 8.83 5.92
C TYR A 149 -11.70 9.27 5.98
N LEU A 150 -12.05 10.38 5.33
CA LEU A 150 -13.45 10.82 5.25
C LEU A 150 -14.35 9.83 4.49
N ARG A 151 -13.86 9.20 3.42
CA ARG A 151 -14.60 8.15 2.71
C ARG A 151 -14.80 6.90 3.57
N LEU A 152 -13.79 6.50 4.33
CA LEU A 152 -13.89 5.42 5.31
C LEU A 152 -14.96 5.71 6.36
N LEU A 153 -14.93 6.90 6.96
CA LEU A 153 -15.94 7.31 7.95
C LEU A 153 -17.36 7.30 7.37
N ARG A 154 -17.54 7.82 6.14
CA ARG A 154 -18.84 7.77 5.46
C ARG A 154 -19.31 6.33 5.22
N ALA A 155 -18.44 5.46 4.71
CA ALA A 155 -18.77 4.06 4.48
C ALA A 155 -19.19 3.33 5.78
N MET A 156 -18.49 3.61 6.89
CA MET A 156 -18.82 3.06 8.21
C MET A 156 -20.18 3.54 8.72
N VAL A 157 -20.59 4.77 8.40
CA VAL A 157 -21.89 5.35 8.80
C VAL A 157 -23.03 4.87 7.90
N ASP A 158 -22.79 4.80 6.59
CA ASP A 158 -23.81 4.44 5.60
C ASP A 158 -24.19 2.96 5.66
N ALA A 159 -23.24 2.08 6.02
CA ALA A 159 -23.46 0.64 6.11
C ALA A 159 -22.74 0.00 7.32
N PRO A 160 -23.15 0.32 8.57
CA PRO A 160 -22.38 0.00 9.77
C PRO A 160 -22.24 -1.50 10.08
N GLN A 161 -23.06 -2.35 9.46
CA GLN A 161 -23.06 -3.80 9.60
C GLN A 161 -22.15 -4.48 8.56
N LYS A 162 -21.69 -3.75 7.52
CA LYS A 162 -20.76 -4.29 6.55
C LYS A 162 -19.33 -4.31 7.10
N PRO A 163 -18.49 -5.26 6.66
CA PRO A 163 -17.07 -5.26 6.97
C PRO A 163 -16.40 -3.93 6.59
N VAL A 164 -15.53 -3.42 7.46
CA VAL A 164 -14.82 -2.16 7.23
C VAL A 164 -13.87 -2.23 6.03
N ASP A 165 -13.35 -3.42 5.72
CA ASP A 165 -12.45 -3.66 4.59
C ASP A 165 -13.13 -3.63 3.21
N GLU A 166 -14.46 -3.56 3.17
CA GLU A 166 -15.23 -3.35 1.93
C GLU A 166 -15.37 -1.86 1.57
N ALA A 167 -14.90 -0.95 2.43
CA ALA A 167 -14.94 0.48 2.17
C ALA A 167 -14.08 0.84 0.95
N VAL A 168 -14.70 1.45 -0.06
CA VAL A 168 -14.00 1.98 -1.23
C VAL A 168 -13.31 3.28 -0.86
N LEU A 169 -11.98 3.24 -0.73
CA LEU A 169 -11.17 4.40 -0.34
C LEU A 169 -10.75 5.25 -1.53
N LEU A 170 -10.50 4.62 -2.68
CA LEU A 170 -10.08 5.30 -3.90
C LEU A 170 -11.24 6.06 -4.53
N ASP A 171 -10.98 7.20 -5.15
CA ASP A 171 -11.99 7.84 -5.98
C ASP A 171 -12.05 7.19 -7.34
N GLU A 172 -13.03 7.65 -8.11
CA GLU A 172 -13.24 7.24 -9.47
C GLU A 172 -12.03 7.54 -10.37
N ALA A 173 -11.31 8.66 -10.16
CA ALA A 173 -10.16 9.02 -10.99
C ALA A 173 -8.95 8.14 -10.67
N GLU A 174 -8.64 7.92 -9.39
CA GLU A 174 -7.65 6.97 -8.91
C GLU A 174 -7.97 5.55 -9.41
N SER A 175 -9.22 5.11 -9.25
CA SER A 175 -9.67 3.78 -9.67
C SER A 175 -9.56 3.60 -11.18
N ARG A 176 -9.95 4.61 -11.98
CA ARG A 176 -9.82 4.57 -13.44
C ARG A 176 -8.35 4.52 -13.87
N THR A 177 -7.48 5.27 -13.19
CA THR A 177 -6.04 5.25 -13.48
C THR A 177 -5.45 3.86 -13.21
N LEU A 178 -5.78 3.26 -12.07
CA LEU A 178 -5.27 1.95 -11.67
C LEU A 178 -5.86 0.80 -12.49
N LEU A 179 -7.16 0.83 -12.79
CA LEU A 179 -7.85 -0.28 -13.43
C LEU A 179 -7.74 -0.24 -14.96
N SER A 180 -7.81 0.95 -15.56
CA SER A 180 -7.73 1.10 -17.02
C SER A 180 -6.50 1.85 -17.48
N GLY A 181 -6.09 2.95 -16.83
CA GLY A 181 -5.01 3.80 -17.33
C GLY A 181 -3.65 3.08 -17.42
N TRP A 182 -3.22 2.46 -16.32
CA TRP A 182 -1.95 1.71 -16.29
C TRP A 182 -2.06 0.33 -16.93
N ASN A 183 -3.27 -0.22 -17.06
CA ASN A 183 -3.50 -1.53 -17.67
C ASN A 183 -3.93 -1.45 -19.14
N ASP A 184 -3.87 -0.26 -19.77
CA ASP A 184 -4.13 -0.08 -21.20
C ASP A 184 -2.94 -0.58 -22.02
N THR A 185 -2.63 -1.87 -21.88
CA THR A 185 -1.55 -2.56 -22.57
C THR A 185 -2.07 -3.42 -23.73
N ALA A 186 -3.32 -3.19 -24.15
CA ALA A 186 -3.92 -3.89 -25.26
C ALA A 186 -3.17 -3.55 -26.55
N CYS A 187 -2.55 -4.57 -27.14
CA CYS A 187 -1.82 -4.44 -28.40
C CYS A 187 -2.18 -5.64 -29.26
N GLU A 188 -2.54 -5.40 -30.52
CA GLU A 188 -2.78 -6.47 -31.48
C GLU A 188 -1.46 -7.20 -31.77
N VAL A 189 -1.38 -8.45 -31.33
CA VAL A 189 -0.28 -9.35 -31.68
C VAL A 189 -0.76 -10.26 -32.80
N PRO A 190 0.04 -10.50 -33.86
CA PRO A 190 -0.33 -11.43 -34.91
C PRO A 190 -0.69 -12.80 -34.33
N GLY A 191 -1.76 -13.43 -34.83
CA GLY A 191 -2.20 -14.78 -34.44
C GLY A 191 -1.30 -15.91 -34.94
N ARG A 192 0.01 -15.66 -35.03
CA ARG A 192 1.04 -16.59 -35.52
C ARG A 192 1.88 -17.09 -34.36
N SER A 193 2.24 -18.36 -34.42
CA SER A 193 3.18 -18.98 -33.49
C SER A 193 4.60 -18.46 -33.70
N THR A 194 5.44 -18.58 -32.68
CA THR A 194 6.88 -18.28 -32.79
C THR A 194 7.56 -19.14 -33.86
N VAL A 195 7.08 -20.37 -34.10
CA VAL A 195 7.60 -21.27 -35.13
C VAL A 195 7.28 -20.73 -36.53
N GLU A 196 6.03 -20.31 -36.79
CA GLU A 196 5.66 -19.70 -38.08
C GLU A 196 6.46 -18.42 -38.35
N LEU A 197 6.62 -17.56 -37.35
CA LEU A 197 7.45 -16.34 -37.48
C LEU A 197 8.92 -16.67 -37.76
N PHE A 198 9.44 -17.74 -37.18
CA PHE A 198 10.79 -18.21 -37.44
C PHE A 198 10.95 -18.76 -38.86
N GLU A 199 10.01 -19.60 -39.31
CA GLU A 199 10.03 -20.21 -40.65
C GLU A 199 9.89 -19.15 -41.76
N GLU A 200 9.02 -18.15 -41.55
CA GLU A 200 8.93 -16.98 -42.45
C GLU A 200 10.28 -16.25 -42.54
N ARG A 201 10.96 -16.04 -41.41
CA ARG A 201 12.27 -15.40 -41.40
C ARG A 201 13.31 -16.26 -42.11
N ALA A 202 13.32 -17.57 -41.86
CA ALA A 202 14.24 -18.51 -42.49
C ALA A 202 14.05 -18.62 -43.99
N ALA A 203 12.81 -18.53 -44.49
CA ALA A 203 12.52 -18.48 -45.92
C ALA A 203 12.93 -17.14 -46.55
N SER A 204 12.78 -16.03 -45.82
CA SER A 204 13.09 -14.68 -46.33
C SER A 204 14.58 -14.39 -46.49
N ASP A 205 15.41 -14.95 -45.59
CA ASP A 205 16.84 -14.65 -45.50
C ASP A 205 17.63 -15.88 -45.01
N PRO A 206 17.69 -16.95 -45.82
CA PRO A 206 18.17 -18.26 -45.39
C PRO A 206 19.66 -18.27 -45.02
N ALA A 207 20.46 -17.41 -45.65
CA ALA A 207 21.90 -17.34 -45.47
C ALA A 207 22.32 -16.45 -44.28
N ALA A 208 21.40 -15.67 -43.71
CA ALA A 208 21.71 -14.84 -42.55
C ALA A 208 22.06 -15.70 -41.33
N GLU A 209 23.02 -15.21 -40.54
CA GLU A 209 23.43 -15.84 -39.29
C GLU A 209 22.29 -15.76 -38.26
N ALA A 210 21.87 -16.93 -37.75
CA ALA A 210 20.75 -17.05 -36.80
C ALA A 210 21.22 -17.27 -35.37
N VAL A 211 22.23 -18.14 -35.17
CA VAL A 211 22.72 -18.52 -33.85
C VAL A 211 24.23 -18.59 -33.86
N VAL A 212 24.87 -18.01 -32.85
CA VAL A 212 26.32 -18.08 -32.62
C VAL A 212 26.58 -18.60 -31.21
N ALA A 213 27.40 -19.65 -31.11
CA ALA A 213 27.89 -20.17 -29.85
C ALA A 213 29.40 -20.42 -29.94
N GLY A 214 30.20 -19.48 -29.43
CA GLY A 214 31.65 -19.53 -29.53
C GLY A 214 32.11 -19.43 -30.99
N THR A 215 32.84 -20.44 -31.47
CA THR A 215 33.32 -20.52 -32.86
C THR A 215 32.34 -21.19 -33.82
N HIS A 216 31.18 -21.62 -33.33
CA HIS A 216 30.15 -22.26 -34.15
C HIS A 216 29.04 -21.25 -34.43
N SER A 217 28.65 -21.13 -35.69
CA SER A 217 27.45 -20.42 -36.09
C SER A 217 26.58 -21.28 -37.00
N LEU A 218 25.29 -20.96 -37.04
CA LEU A 218 24.32 -21.55 -37.95
C LEU A 218 23.58 -20.43 -38.68
N SER A 219 23.39 -20.59 -39.99
CA SER A 219 22.44 -19.76 -40.72
C SER A 219 21.00 -20.11 -40.34
N TYR A 220 20.04 -19.27 -40.72
CA TYR A 220 18.62 -19.57 -40.55
C TYR A 220 18.22 -20.89 -41.23
N SER A 221 18.67 -21.13 -42.46
CA SER A 221 18.37 -22.39 -43.18
C SER A 221 19.00 -23.60 -42.50
N GLU A 222 20.23 -23.50 -42.01
CA GLU A 222 20.90 -24.61 -41.31
C GLU A 222 20.24 -24.94 -39.97
N LEU A 223 19.80 -23.91 -39.24
CA LEU A 223 19.06 -24.08 -38.00
C LEU A 223 17.71 -24.73 -38.25
N ASP A 224 16.95 -24.26 -39.23
CA ASP A 224 15.63 -24.79 -39.59
C ASP A 224 15.72 -26.25 -40.01
N ASP A 225 16.64 -26.57 -40.92
CA ASP A 225 16.89 -27.93 -41.40
C ASP A 225 17.26 -28.91 -40.26
N ARG A 226 18.09 -28.46 -39.31
CA ARG A 226 18.48 -29.27 -38.15
C ARG A 226 17.31 -29.45 -37.19
N ALA A 227 16.56 -28.38 -36.91
CA ALA A 227 15.41 -28.42 -36.03
C ALA A 227 14.30 -29.32 -36.61
N ASP A 228 14.04 -29.26 -37.92
CA ASP A 228 13.06 -30.10 -38.61
C ASP A 228 13.40 -31.59 -38.53
N ARG A 229 14.68 -31.93 -38.71
CA ARG A 229 15.13 -33.33 -38.58
C ARG A 229 14.93 -33.83 -37.16
N LEU A 230 15.31 -33.03 -36.16
CA LEU A 230 15.16 -33.41 -34.76
C LEU A 230 13.68 -33.45 -34.35
N ALA A 231 12.85 -32.51 -34.81
CA ALA A 231 11.42 -32.48 -34.56
C ALA A 231 10.73 -33.76 -35.04
N ARG A 232 11.09 -34.25 -36.24
CA ARG A 232 10.60 -35.54 -36.76
C ARG A 232 10.98 -36.72 -35.86
N VAL A 233 12.20 -36.73 -35.32
CA VAL A 233 12.64 -37.77 -34.38
C VAL A 233 11.86 -37.67 -33.06
N LEU A 234 11.71 -36.47 -32.50
CA LEU A 234 10.97 -36.24 -31.26
C LEU A 234 9.50 -36.63 -31.41
N ALA A 235 8.86 -36.26 -32.53
CA ALA A 235 7.48 -36.62 -32.84
C ALA A 235 7.30 -38.15 -32.95
N ALA A 236 8.26 -38.85 -33.56
CA ALA A 236 8.26 -40.31 -33.60
C ALA A 236 8.39 -40.95 -32.21
N HIS A 237 8.91 -40.22 -31.22
CA HIS A 237 8.99 -40.65 -29.81
C HIS A 237 7.87 -40.07 -28.92
N GLY A 238 6.82 -39.51 -29.53
CA GLY A 238 5.62 -39.06 -28.82
C GLY A 238 5.66 -37.61 -28.31
N ALA A 239 6.60 -36.79 -28.78
CA ALA A 239 6.50 -35.34 -28.61
C ALA A 239 5.34 -34.81 -29.48
N GLY A 240 4.56 -33.88 -28.93
CA GLY A 240 3.35 -33.35 -29.54
C GLY A 240 2.71 -32.26 -28.68
N ALA A 241 1.60 -31.70 -29.14
CA ALA A 241 0.80 -30.76 -28.36
C ALA A 241 0.48 -31.29 -26.95
N GLU A 242 0.53 -30.40 -25.95
CA GLU A 242 0.26 -30.71 -24.53
C GLU A 242 1.24 -31.72 -23.90
N ARG A 243 2.42 -31.92 -24.51
CA ARG A 243 3.50 -32.75 -23.97
C ARG A 243 4.71 -31.91 -23.61
N PHE A 244 5.51 -32.44 -22.67
CA PHE A 244 6.78 -31.85 -22.27
C PHE A 244 7.96 -32.71 -22.72
N VAL A 245 9.01 -32.07 -23.24
CA VAL A 245 10.30 -32.69 -23.54
C VAL A 245 11.35 -32.10 -22.59
N ALA A 246 11.94 -32.92 -21.73
CA ALA A 246 13.02 -32.48 -20.85
C ALA A 246 14.31 -32.23 -21.66
N VAL A 247 14.93 -31.07 -21.46
CA VAL A 247 16.14 -30.65 -22.20
C VAL A 247 17.26 -30.41 -21.19
N ALA A 248 18.24 -31.31 -21.18
CA ALA A 248 19.44 -31.25 -20.36
C ALA A 248 20.68 -31.10 -21.26
N LEU A 249 20.88 -29.90 -21.81
CA LEU A 249 22.00 -29.57 -22.69
C LEU A 249 22.75 -28.33 -22.18
N PRO A 250 24.09 -28.29 -22.28
CA PRO A 250 24.84 -27.07 -22.02
C PRO A 250 24.54 -26.00 -23.08
N ARG A 251 24.98 -24.77 -22.86
CA ARG A 251 24.85 -23.69 -23.85
C ARG A 251 25.67 -24.01 -25.10
N SER A 252 24.97 -24.23 -26.22
CA SER A 252 25.54 -24.49 -27.54
C SER A 252 24.52 -24.16 -28.64
N THR A 253 24.93 -24.24 -29.91
CA THR A 253 24.00 -24.21 -31.04
C THR A 253 22.98 -25.35 -30.97
N ASP A 254 23.38 -26.53 -30.49
CA ASP A 254 22.50 -27.70 -30.35
C ASP A 254 21.38 -27.49 -29.32
N LEU A 255 21.62 -26.67 -28.28
CA LEU A 255 20.56 -26.27 -27.36
C LEU A 255 19.45 -25.53 -28.13
N VAL A 256 19.79 -24.51 -28.93
CA VAL A 256 18.80 -23.74 -29.69
C VAL A 256 18.09 -24.60 -30.73
N VAL A 257 18.83 -25.47 -31.44
CA VAL A 257 18.25 -26.49 -32.35
C VAL A 257 17.22 -27.35 -31.61
N THR A 258 17.55 -27.80 -30.39
CA THR A 258 16.67 -28.66 -29.59
C THR A 258 15.42 -27.93 -29.14
N LEU A 259 15.53 -26.69 -28.64
CA LEU A 259 14.37 -25.89 -28.21
C LEU A 259 13.41 -25.64 -29.37
N LEU A 260 13.94 -25.26 -30.55
CA LEU A 260 13.13 -25.02 -31.74
C LEU A 260 12.50 -26.33 -32.26
N ALA A 261 13.23 -27.44 -32.24
CA ALA A 261 12.70 -28.74 -32.62
C ALA A 261 11.53 -29.18 -31.73
N VAL A 262 11.64 -28.97 -30.41
CA VAL A 262 10.56 -29.25 -29.45
C VAL A 262 9.32 -28.41 -29.79
N TRP A 263 9.48 -27.09 -30.01
CA TRP A 263 8.37 -26.23 -30.42
C TRP A 263 7.75 -26.62 -31.76
N LYS A 264 8.55 -27.03 -32.76
CA LYS A 264 8.06 -27.52 -34.06
C LYS A 264 7.21 -28.80 -33.93
N THR A 265 7.36 -29.59 -32.87
CA THR A 265 6.44 -30.71 -32.59
C THR A 265 5.12 -30.27 -31.94
N GLY A 266 5.01 -29.01 -31.51
CA GLY A 266 3.91 -28.51 -30.67
C GLY A 266 4.08 -28.78 -29.17
N ALA A 267 5.17 -29.45 -28.77
CA ALA A 267 5.50 -29.69 -27.37
C ALA A 267 6.13 -28.47 -26.69
N ALA A 268 6.08 -28.45 -25.36
CA ALA A 268 6.83 -27.51 -24.53
C ALA A 268 8.15 -28.14 -24.07
N TYR A 269 9.23 -27.37 -23.96
CA TYR A 269 10.46 -27.86 -23.35
C TYR A 269 10.46 -27.61 -21.84
N LEU A 270 11.11 -28.51 -21.09
CA LEU A 270 11.38 -28.35 -19.66
C LEU A 270 12.90 -28.33 -19.46
N PRO A 271 13.50 -27.16 -19.16
CA PRO A 271 14.95 -27.07 -18.91
C PRO A 271 15.32 -27.77 -17.59
N LEU A 272 16.42 -28.53 -17.59
CA LEU A 272 16.97 -29.24 -16.42
C LEU A 272 18.32 -28.67 -15.96
#